data_AF-A0A7R8ZXB4-F1
#
_entry.id   AF-A0A7R8ZXB4-F1
#
_cell.length_a   1.000
_cell.length_b   1.000
_cell.length_c   1.000
_cell.angle_alpha   90.00
_cell.angle_beta   90.00
_cell.angle_gamma   90.00
#
_symmetry.space_group_name_H-M   'P 1'
#
loop_
_entity.id
_entity.type
_entity.pdbx_description
1 polymer ?
#
loop_
_entity_poly.entity_id
_entity_poly.type
_entity_poly.pdbx_seq_one_letter_code
_entity_poly.pdbx_strand_id
1 'polypeptide(L)'
;MSEHTDLRHIMGVGIAITRGSAASLSFCYSLLLLTMCRNLLTKLKEFSIHQFIPVDSHIQFHKIVACTALFFTILHSVGHVVNFYHVSTQPVEHLRCLTKEMNFPSDKKFTVSYWLFQTLTGLTGLVLYVIVCVIFIFAHPTVRKRAFKYFWITHSLYIVMFVLSIAHGLGRLTGPPRFWMFFIGPGIIFVLDQIISLRTKYMSLDILEVVLLPSDVTKIKFYRPPNFKYLSGELIATFNMSQVLSV
;
A
#
# COMPACT_ATOMS: atom_id res chain seq x y z
N MET A 1 28.14 8.53 -9.47
CA MET A 1 27.90 7.98 -10.84
C MET A 1 26.54 8.46 -11.40
N SER A 2 26.23 9.75 -11.27
CA SER A 2 24.96 10.37 -11.74
C SER A 2 25.19 11.58 -12.65
N GLU A 3 26.45 11.90 -12.95
CA GLU A 3 26.83 13.07 -13.77
C GLU A 3 26.98 12.72 -15.27
N HIS A 4 27.16 11.45 -15.63
CA HIS A 4 27.31 11.04 -17.03
C HIS A 4 25.98 10.83 -17.77
N THR A 5 24.85 11.08 -17.11
CA THR A 5 23.52 10.99 -17.74
C THR A 5 22.89 12.37 -17.61
N ASP A 6 22.77 13.06 -18.73
CA ASP A 6 22.26 14.44 -18.91
C ASP A 6 20.79 14.65 -18.45
N LEU A 7 20.24 13.68 -17.72
CA LEU A 7 18.90 13.62 -17.12
C LEU A 7 18.58 14.84 -16.25
N ARG A 8 19.55 15.36 -15.49
CA ARG A 8 19.33 16.55 -14.65
C ARG A 8 19.21 17.82 -15.48
N HIS A 9 19.92 17.92 -16.60
CA HIS A 9 19.81 19.04 -17.53
C HIS A 9 18.47 19.03 -18.28
N ILE A 10 17.96 17.84 -18.61
CA ILE A 10 16.73 17.65 -19.39
C ILE A 10 15.46 17.70 -18.53
N MET A 11 15.46 17.10 -17.34
CA MET A 11 14.27 16.97 -16.47
C MET A 11 14.27 17.94 -15.27
N GLY A 12 15.37 18.66 -15.03
CA GLY A 12 15.48 19.65 -13.96
C GLY A 12 15.40 19.06 -12.54
N VAL A 13 14.96 19.86 -11.56
CA VAL A 13 14.86 19.46 -10.14
C VAL A 13 13.82 18.35 -9.92
N GLY A 14 12.83 18.25 -10.80
CA GLY A 14 11.75 17.27 -10.67
C GLY A 14 12.24 15.81 -10.70
N ILE A 15 13.39 15.51 -11.31
CA ILE A 15 13.92 14.14 -11.32
C ILE A 15 14.44 13.69 -9.95
N ALA A 16 15.03 14.59 -9.17
CA ALA A 16 15.48 14.28 -7.82
C ALA A 16 14.28 13.99 -6.91
N ILE A 17 13.23 14.81 -7.05
CA ILE A 17 11.98 14.66 -6.32
C ILE A 17 11.28 13.36 -6.69
N THR A 18 11.11 13.05 -7.98
CA THR A 18 10.43 11.81 -8.41
C THR A 18 11.18 10.56 -7.99
N ARG A 19 12.51 10.54 -8.11
CA ARG A 19 13.31 9.37 -7.71
C ARG A 19 13.34 9.17 -6.20
N GLY A 20 13.47 10.26 -5.43
CA GLY A 20 13.43 10.21 -3.97
C GLY A 20 12.07 9.72 -3.47
N SER A 21 10.99 10.34 -3.95
CA SER A 21 9.62 9.94 -3.61
C SER A 21 9.28 8.51 -4.04
N ALA A 22 9.76 8.05 -5.20
CA ALA A 22 9.57 6.67 -5.65
C ALA A 22 10.26 5.64 -4.72
N ALA A 23 11.47 5.95 -4.25
CA ALA A 23 12.16 5.10 -3.28
C ALA A 23 11.42 5.06 -1.93
N SER A 24 10.97 6.22 -1.45
CA SER A 24 10.16 6.32 -0.23
C SER A 24 8.83 5.57 -0.34
N LEU A 25 8.15 5.67 -1.49
CA LEU A 25 6.93 4.90 -1.77
C LEU A 25 7.18 3.40 -1.78
N SER A 26 8.25 2.96 -2.44
CA SER A 26 8.64 1.55 -2.50
C SER A 26 8.82 0.99 -1.08
N PHE A 27 9.53 1.73 -0.23
CA PHE A 27 9.73 1.36 1.17
C PHE A 27 8.42 1.38 1.98
N CYS A 28 7.59 2.42 1.85
CA CYS A 28 6.34 2.52 2.59
C CYS A 28 5.37 1.39 2.21
N TYR A 29 5.21 1.08 0.92
CA TYR A 29 4.34 0.00 0.47
C TYR A 29 4.78 -1.37 0.99
N SER A 30 6.09 -1.62 1.05
CA SER A 30 6.64 -2.80 1.70
C SER A 30 6.27 -2.90 3.18
N LEU A 31 6.38 -1.79 3.92
CA LEU A 31 5.98 -1.75 5.33
C LEU A 31 4.46 -1.96 5.51
N LEU A 32 3.62 -1.41 4.63
CA LEU A 32 2.17 -1.58 4.73
C LEU A 32 1.76 -3.06 4.76
N LEU A 33 2.40 -3.92 3.97
CA LEU A 33 2.17 -5.37 4.00
C LEU A 33 2.55 -5.97 5.34
N LEU A 34 3.76 -5.68 5.83
CA LEU A 34 4.28 -6.22 7.09
C LEU A 34 3.42 -5.84 8.30
N THR A 35 2.89 -4.62 8.32
CA THR A 35 1.99 -4.17 9.40
C THR A 35 0.66 -4.92 9.47
N MET A 36 0.33 -5.73 8.46
CA MET A 36 -0.91 -6.51 8.39
C MET A 36 -0.67 -8.03 8.45
N CYS A 37 0.57 -8.49 8.65
CA CYS A 37 0.90 -9.88 8.90
C CYS A 37 0.58 -10.28 10.35
N ARG A 38 -0.70 -10.56 10.65
CA ARG A 38 -1.19 -10.70 12.03
C ARG A 38 -0.59 -11.89 12.77
N ASN A 39 -0.35 -13.01 12.09
CA ASN A 39 0.23 -14.19 12.76
C ASN A 39 1.70 -13.96 13.08
N LEU A 40 2.45 -13.37 12.13
CA LEU A 40 3.83 -12.95 12.37
C LEU A 40 3.92 -11.96 13.54
N LEU A 41 3.08 -10.91 13.54
CA LEU A 41 3.08 -9.91 14.61
C LEU A 41 2.70 -10.53 15.96
N THR A 42 1.79 -11.51 15.98
CA THR A 42 1.44 -12.24 17.21
C THR A 42 2.63 -13.04 17.72
N LYS A 43 3.33 -13.78 16.86
CA LYS A 43 4.56 -14.49 17.23
C LYS A 43 5.67 -13.55 17.71
N LEU A 44 5.80 -12.36 17.10
CA LEU A 44 6.78 -11.37 17.53
C LEU A 44 6.57 -10.89 18.97
N LYS A 45 5.35 -10.97 19.51
CA LYS A 45 5.06 -10.62 20.91
C LYS A 45 5.61 -11.62 21.92
N GLU A 46 5.87 -12.86 21.49
CA GLU A 46 6.48 -13.89 22.35
C GLU A 46 7.98 -13.63 22.56
N PHE A 47 8.60 -12.78 21.73
CA PHE A 47 10.02 -12.41 21.85
C PHE A 47 10.20 -11.14 22.67
N SER A 48 11.36 -11.01 23.32
CA SER A 48 11.74 -9.83 24.12
C SER A 48 11.75 -8.51 23.34
N ILE A 49 11.72 -8.54 22.00
CA ILE A 49 11.68 -7.35 21.14
C ILE A 49 10.42 -6.49 21.36
N HIS A 50 9.31 -7.10 21.81
CA HIS A 50 8.07 -6.37 22.11
C HIS A 50 8.26 -5.31 23.22
N GLN A 51 9.25 -5.48 24.10
CA GLN A 51 9.57 -4.50 25.14
C GLN A 51 10.09 -3.17 24.54
N PHE A 52 10.67 -3.22 23.34
CA PHE A 52 11.20 -2.04 22.64
C PHE A 52 10.26 -1.53 21.55
N ILE A 53 9.51 -2.44 20.91
CA ILE A 53 8.64 -2.12 19.76
C ILE A 53 7.19 -2.39 20.15
N PRO A 54 6.30 -1.38 20.14
CA PRO A 54 4.89 -1.55 20.49
C PRO A 54 4.11 -2.26 19.37
N VAL A 55 4.27 -3.58 19.26
CA VAL A 55 3.66 -4.42 18.21
C VAL A 55 2.13 -4.36 18.25
N ASP A 56 1.52 -4.09 19.41
CA ASP A 56 0.07 -3.91 19.56
C ASP A 56 -0.49 -2.70 18.76
N SER A 57 0.36 -1.70 18.50
CA SER A 57 -0.03 -0.51 17.75
C SER A 57 0.16 -0.65 16.24
N HIS A 58 0.32 -1.87 15.71
CA HIS A 58 0.57 -2.11 14.29
C HIS A 58 -0.49 -1.49 13.34
N ILE A 59 -1.77 -1.43 13.75
CA ILE A 59 -2.83 -0.79 12.96
C ILE A 59 -2.66 0.74 12.94
N GLN A 60 -2.22 1.36 14.04
CA GLN A 60 -1.94 2.80 14.05
C GLN A 60 -0.69 3.09 13.22
N PHE A 61 0.34 2.26 13.36
CA PHE A 61 1.54 2.37 12.53
C PHE A 61 1.22 2.19 11.04
N HIS A 62 0.35 1.24 10.66
CA HIS A 62 -0.13 1.10 9.29
C HIS A 62 -0.74 2.41 8.75
N LYS A 63 -1.57 3.10 9.53
CA LYS A 63 -2.15 4.40 9.13
C LYS A 63 -1.08 5.48 8.98
N ILE A 64 -0.09 5.53 9.87
CA ILE A 64 1.02 6.48 9.78
C ILE A 64 1.81 6.23 8.49
N VAL A 65 2.21 4.98 8.23
CA VAL A 65 2.90 4.58 7.01
C VAL A 65 2.05 4.89 5.78
N ALA A 66 0.73 4.66 5.84
CA ALA A 66 -0.17 4.99 4.75
C ALA A 66 -0.20 6.50 4.47
N CYS A 67 -0.33 7.34 5.51
CA CYS A 67 -0.30 8.80 5.35
C CYS A 67 1.03 9.29 4.77
N THR A 68 2.15 8.73 5.22
CA THR A 68 3.48 8.99 4.65
C THR A 68 3.55 8.57 3.18
N ALA A 69 2.99 7.40 2.84
CA ALA A 69 2.92 6.95 1.46
C ALA A 69 2.07 7.91 0.60
N LEU A 70 0.91 8.36 1.09
CA LEU A 70 0.05 9.32 0.38
C LEU A 70 0.78 10.65 0.11
N PHE A 71 1.51 11.17 1.10
CA PHE A 71 2.35 12.36 0.93
C PHE A 71 3.36 12.16 -0.21
N PHE A 72 4.10 11.05 -0.20
CA PHE A 72 5.05 10.77 -1.27
C PHE A 72 4.37 10.44 -2.60
N THR A 73 3.15 9.89 -2.64
CA THR A 73 2.37 9.69 -3.87
C THR A 73 2.07 11.05 -4.51
N ILE A 74 1.58 12.02 -3.74
CA ILE A 74 1.31 13.37 -4.24
C ILE A 74 2.60 14.02 -4.74
N LEU A 75 3.67 13.97 -3.94
CA LEU A 75 4.97 14.54 -4.30
C LEU A 75 5.55 13.90 -5.57
N HIS A 76 5.43 12.59 -5.71
CA HIS A 76 5.86 11.83 -6.88
C HIS A 76 5.06 12.22 -8.14
N SER A 77 3.73 12.27 -8.03
CA SER A 77 2.85 12.67 -9.13
C SER A 77 3.13 14.10 -9.60
N VAL A 78 3.24 15.06 -8.67
CA VAL A 78 3.57 16.46 -9.00
C VAL A 78 4.96 16.55 -9.64
N GLY A 79 5.95 15.84 -9.09
CA GLY A 79 7.29 15.76 -9.69
C GLY A 79 7.26 15.24 -11.13
N HIS A 80 6.44 14.23 -11.43
CA HIS A 80 6.27 13.72 -12.79
C HIS A 80 5.58 14.73 -13.71
N VAL A 81 4.56 15.46 -13.26
CA VAL A 81 3.93 16.54 -14.04
C VAL A 81 4.94 17.62 -14.40
N VAL A 82 5.77 18.06 -13.43
CA VAL A 82 6.84 19.04 -13.68
C VAL A 82 7.88 18.50 -14.67
N ASN A 83 8.28 17.24 -14.52
CA ASN A 83 9.21 16.60 -15.46
C ASN A 83 8.63 16.52 -16.87
N PHE A 84 7.37 16.12 -17.02
CA PHE A 84 6.70 16.04 -18.32
C PHE A 84 6.57 17.40 -18.98
N TYR A 85 6.31 18.46 -18.20
CA TYR A 85 6.30 19.83 -18.71
C TYR A 85 7.69 20.22 -19.26
N HIS A 86 8.75 20.04 -18.47
CA HIS A 86 10.12 20.37 -18.91
C HIS A 86 10.51 19.57 -20.15
N VAL A 87 10.31 18.25 -20.15
CA VAL A 87 10.61 17.37 -21.28
C VAL A 87 9.83 17.77 -22.55
N SER A 88 8.58 18.19 -22.42
CA SER A 88 7.76 18.62 -23.57
C SER A 88 8.22 19.97 -24.16
N THR A 89 8.97 20.77 -23.41
CA THR A 89 9.52 22.06 -23.87
C THR A 89 10.93 21.96 -24.47
N GLN A 90 11.62 20.83 -24.29
CA GLN A 90 12.97 20.61 -24.82
C GLN A 90 12.96 20.25 -26.32
N PRO A 91 14.04 20.57 -27.07
CA PRO A 91 14.16 20.21 -28.47
C PRO A 91 14.32 18.68 -28.64
N VAL A 92 13.82 18.15 -29.76
CA VAL A 92 13.71 16.70 -30.03
C VAL A 92 15.08 16.00 -30.03
N GLU A 93 16.15 16.71 -30.40
CA GLU A 93 17.52 16.16 -30.41
C GLU A 93 18.05 15.80 -29.02
N HIS A 94 17.70 16.56 -27.98
CA HIS A 94 18.06 16.22 -26.60
C HIS A 94 17.22 15.06 -26.04
N LEU A 95 16.01 14.89 -26.56
CA LEU A 95 15.13 13.79 -26.17
C LEU A 95 15.66 12.45 -26.70
N ARG A 96 16.25 12.39 -27.90
CA ARG A 96 16.80 11.16 -28.50
C ARG A 96 17.80 10.44 -27.57
N CYS A 97 18.62 11.18 -26.81
CA CYS A 97 19.55 10.60 -25.82
C CYS A 97 18.83 9.97 -24.60
N LEU A 98 17.76 10.60 -24.10
CA LEU A 98 16.90 10.03 -23.04
C LEU A 98 16.15 8.79 -23.52
N THR A 99 15.88 8.77 -24.82
CA THR A 99 14.97 7.86 -25.50
C THR A 99 15.68 6.58 -25.99
N LYS A 100 17.00 6.51 -25.91
CA LYS A 100 17.76 5.33 -26.37
C LYS A 100 17.38 4.03 -25.63
N GLU A 101 16.84 4.15 -24.41
CA GLU A 101 16.31 3.04 -23.60
C GLU A 101 14.81 2.79 -23.83
N MET A 102 14.10 3.67 -24.53
CA MET A 102 12.66 3.60 -24.81
C MET A 102 12.44 3.67 -26.32
N ASN A 103 12.19 2.55 -27.00
CA ASN A 103 11.96 2.53 -28.45
C ASN A 103 10.70 3.36 -28.82
N PHE A 104 10.86 4.63 -29.21
CA PHE A 104 9.76 5.42 -29.78
C PHE A 104 9.91 5.56 -31.30
N PRO A 105 8.83 5.36 -32.07
CA PRO A 105 8.89 5.29 -33.52
C PRO A 105 8.74 6.64 -34.25
N SER A 106 8.95 7.82 -33.63
CA SER A 106 8.58 9.08 -34.30
C SER A 106 9.40 10.32 -33.93
N ASP A 107 9.69 11.15 -34.94
CA ASP A 107 10.33 12.48 -34.86
C ASP A 107 9.39 13.61 -34.38
N LYS A 108 8.29 13.28 -33.69
CA LYS A 108 7.31 14.26 -33.21
C LYS A 108 7.67 14.76 -31.81
N LYS A 109 7.43 16.06 -31.55
CA LYS A 109 7.45 16.61 -30.19
C LYS A 109 6.33 15.96 -29.36
N PHE A 110 6.70 15.33 -28.26
CA PHE A 110 5.77 14.70 -27.34
C PHE A 110 5.19 15.74 -26.39
N THR A 111 3.86 15.87 -26.35
CA THR A 111 3.14 16.76 -25.42
C THR A 111 3.02 16.12 -24.04
N VAL A 112 2.67 16.91 -23.01
CA VAL A 112 2.39 16.38 -21.66
C VAL A 112 1.29 15.31 -21.70
N SER A 113 0.27 15.48 -22.55
CA SER A 113 -0.80 14.50 -22.75
C SER A 113 -0.27 13.17 -23.27
N TYR A 114 0.72 13.20 -24.18
CA TYR A 114 1.37 11.98 -24.66
C TYR A 114 2.04 11.23 -23.50
N TRP A 115 2.83 11.94 -22.69
CA TRP A 115 3.53 11.34 -21.55
C TRP A 115 2.58 10.76 -20.51
N LEU A 116 1.45 11.41 -20.24
CA LEU A 116 0.46 10.94 -19.27
C LEU A 116 -0.38 9.76 -19.77
N PHE A 117 -0.86 9.79 -21.02
CA PHE A 117 -1.88 8.85 -21.49
C PHE A 117 -1.36 7.78 -22.46
N GLN A 118 -0.23 8.03 -23.14
CA GLN A 118 0.31 7.11 -24.17
C GLN A 118 1.60 6.41 -23.75
N THR A 119 2.09 6.64 -22.53
CA THR A 119 3.21 5.87 -21.97
C THR A 119 2.75 4.91 -20.89
N LEU A 120 3.42 3.76 -20.80
CA LEU A 120 3.14 2.76 -19.77
C LEU A 120 3.22 3.37 -18.36
N THR A 121 4.30 4.10 -18.07
CA THR A 121 4.51 4.75 -16.77
C THR A 121 3.46 5.82 -16.49
N GLY A 122 3.09 6.66 -17.47
CA GLY A 122 2.04 7.67 -17.30
C GLY A 122 0.68 7.06 -16.99
N LEU A 123 0.22 6.13 -17.83
CA LEU A 123 -1.12 5.55 -17.71
C LEU A 123 -1.26 4.75 -16.41
N THR A 124 -0.30 3.88 -16.11
CA THR A 124 -0.30 3.11 -14.85
C THR A 124 -0.20 4.03 -13.63
N GLY A 125 0.56 5.12 -13.71
CA GLY A 125 0.70 6.10 -12.63
C GLY A 125 -0.61 6.84 -12.34
N LEU A 126 -1.36 7.22 -13.38
CA LEU A 126 -2.68 7.84 -13.25
C LEU A 126 -3.67 6.88 -12.60
N VAL A 127 -3.73 5.62 -13.07
CA VAL A 127 -4.62 4.60 -12.50
C VAL A 127 -4.26 4.31 -11.04
N LEU A 128 -2.97 4.20 -10.71
CA LEU A 128 -2.48 4.05 -9.34
C LEU A 128 -2.92 5.21 -8.44
N TYR A 129 -2.76 6.45 -8.91
CA TYR A 129 -3.18 7.63 -8.16
C TYR A 129 -4.68 7.59 -7.83
N VAL A 130 -5.53 7.27 -8.82
CA VAL A 130 -6.98 7.12 -8.63
C VAL A 130 -7.30 6.01 -7.61
N ILE A 131 -6.65 4.84 -7.71
CA ILE A 131 -6.84 3.74 -6.76
C ILE A 131 -6.49 4.19 -5.34
N VAL A 132 -5.36 4.86 -5.15
CA VAL A 132 -4.94 5.37 -3.84
C VAL A 132 -5.98 6.35 -3.29
N CYS A 133 -6.46 7.30 -4.10
CA CYS A 133 -7.52 8.23 -3.68
C CYS A 133 -8.79 7.49 -3.22
N VAL A 134 -9.26 6.50 -4.00
CA VAL A 134 -10.43 5.69 -3.65
C VAL A 134 -10.21 4.96 -2.32
N ILE A 135 -9.06 4.27 -2.15
CA ILE A 135 -8.73 3.58 -0.90
C ILE A 135 -8.77 4.55 0.28
N PHE A 136 -8.17 5.74 0.16
CA PHE A 136 -8.12 6.72 1.25
C PHE A 136 -9.48 7.30 1.61
N ILE A 137 -10.33 7.60 0.62
CA ILE A 137 -11.69 8.14 0.84
C ILE A 137 -12.51 7.16 1.68
N PHE A 138 -12.53 5.88 1.29
CA PHE A 138 -13.32 4.86 1.99
C PHE A 138 -12.67 4.36 3.29
N ALA A 139 -11.33 4.48 3.43
CA ALA A 139 -10.63 4.21 4.68
C ALA A 139 -10.76 5.34 5.72
N HIS A 140 -11.20 6.53 5.31
CA HIS A 140 -11.38 7.66 6.22
C HIS A 140 -12.34 7.30 7.38
N PRO A 141 -12.01 7.62 8.65
CA PRO A 141 -12.78 7.15 9.81
C PRO A 141 -14.29 7.44 9.74
N THR A 142 -14.66 8.63 9.25
CA THR A 142 -16.08 9.03 9.11
C THR A 142 -16.82 8.17 8.09
N VAL A 143 -16.18 7.87 6.96
CA VAL A 143 -16.78 7.06 5.88
C VAL A 143 -16.83 5.60 6.29
N ARG A 144 -15.72 5.07 6.83
CA ARG A 144 -15.62 3.68 7.30
C ARG A 144 -16.66 3.32 8.37
N LYS A 145 -17.00 4.26 9.27
CA LYS A 145 -18.05 4.07 10.28
C LYS A 145 -19.44 3.91 9.67
N ARG A 146 -19.72 4.57 8.55
CA ARG A 146 -21.03 4.56 7.86
C ARG A 146 -21.13 3.51 6.75
N ALA A 147 -19.99 3.13 6.17
CA ALA A 147 -19.92 2.34 4.94
C ALA A 147 -18.83 1.24 5.02
N PHE A 148 -18.86 0.44 6.10
CA PHE A 148 -17.81 -0.57 6.36
C PHE A 148 -17.67 -1.63 5.26
N LYS A 149 -18.77 -2.01 4.60
CA LYS A 149 -18.74 -2.92 3.43
C LYS A 149 -17.89 -2.35 2.29
N TYR A 150 -18.09 -1.07 1.97
CA TYR A 150 -17.35 -0.40 0.91
C TYR A 150 -15.88 -0.18 1.28
N PHE A 151 -15.59 0.07 2.56
CA PHE A 151 -14.22 0.07 3.06
C PHE A 151 -13.50 -1.23 2.69
N TRP A 152 -14.06 -2.40 3.00
CA TRP A 152 -13.41 -3.67 2.63
C TRP A 152 -13.23 -3.84 1.12
N ILE A 153 -14.28 -3.61 0.33
CA ILE A 153 -14.25 -3.79 -1.12
C ILE A 153 -13.16 -2.91 -1.76
N THR A 154 -13.17 -1.63 -1.40
CA THR A 154 -12.20 -0.66 -1.94
C THR A 154 -10.79 -0.89 -1.41
N HIS A 155 -10.64 -1.27 -0.14
CA HIS A 155 -9.33 -1.54 0.43
C HIS A 155 -8.67 -2.77 -0.22
N SER A 156 -9.45 -3.78 -0.65
CA SER A 156 -8.97 -4.92 -1.46
C SER A 156 -8.32 -4.53 -2.80
N LEU A 157 -8.53 -3.30 -3.28
CA LEU A 157 -7.82 -2.77 -4.46
C LEU A 157 -6.30 -2.66 -4.24
N TYR A 158 -5.80 -2.85 -3.02
CA TYR A 158 -4.35 -2.95 -2.76
C TYR A 158 -3.69 -4.01 -3.64
N ILE A 159 -4.37 -5.12 -3.97
CA ILE A 159 -3.84 -6.17 -4.86
C ILE A 159 -3.54 -5.58 -6.24
N VAL A 160 -4.52 -4.87 -6.81
CA VAL A 160 -4.38 -4.18 -8.10
C VAL A 160 -3.29 -3.11 -8.03
N MET A 161 -3.24 -2.35 -6.93
CA MET A 161 -2.21 -1.35 -6.68
C MET A 161 -0.80 -1.94 -6.71
N PHE A 162 -0.54 -3.08 -6.06
CA PHE A 162 0.78 -3.72 -6.07
C PHE A 162 1.15 -4.26 -7.45
N VAL A 163 0.22 -4.91 -8.16
CA VAL A 163 0.44 -5.39 -9.54
C VAL A 163 0.78 -4.23 -10.47
N LEU A 164 0.01 -3.14 -10.42
CA LEU A 164 0.27 -1.94 -11.21
C LEU A 164 1.57 -1.25 -10.79
N SER A 165 1.96 -1.29 -9.52
CA SER A 165 3.24 -0.72 -9.04
C SER A 165 4.45 -1.45 -9.63
N ILE A 166 4.37 -2.78 -9.81
CA ILE A 166 5.40 -3.55 -10.52
C ILE A 166 5.45 -3.13 -12.00
N ALA A 167 4.29 -3.04 -12.66
CA ALA A 167 4.20 -2.66 -14.07
C ALA A 167 4.65 -1.21 -14.33
N HIS A 168 4.36 -0.29 -13.41
CA HIS A 168 4.61 1.14 -13.53
C HIS A 168 6.10 1.46 -13.78
N GLY A 169 6.99 0.75 -13.08
CA GLY A 169 8.44 0.89 -13.23
C GLY A 169 9.02 0.26 -14.50
N LEU A 170 8.27 -0.59 -15.22
CA LEU A 170 8.77 -1.28 -16.41
C LEU A 170 9.01 -0.32 -17.60
N GLY A 171 8.36 0.84 -17.61
CA GLY A 171 8.58 1.87 -18.63
C GLY A 171 9.97 2.51 -18.57
N ARG A 172 10.77 2.24 -17.51
CA ARG A 172 12.17 2.66 -17.35
C ARG A 172 12.45 4.16 -17.53
N LEU A 173 11.41 4.99 -17.47
CA LEU A 173 11.47 6.42 -17.78
C LEU A 173 12.53 7.19 -16.96
N THR A 174 12.69 6.85 -15.69
CA THR A 174 13.63 7.50 -14.77
C THR A 174 14.80 6.60 -14.35
N GLY A 175 14.91 5.41 -14.95
CA GLY A 175 15.90 4.38 -14.61
C GLY A 175 15.30 2.98 -14.44
N PRO A 176 16.14 1.98 -14.08
CA PRO A 176 15.71 0.60 -13.97
C PRO A 176 14.69 0.39 -12.85
N PRO A 177 13.72 -0.54 -13.01
CA PRO A 177 12.70 -0.82 -12.01
C PRO A 177 13.34 -1.38 -10.74
N ARG A 178 13.10 -0.72 -9.59
CA ARG A 178 13.62 -1.14 -8.28
C ARG A 178 12.55 -1.62 -7.30
N PHE A 179 11.28 -1.34 -7.58
CA PHE A 179 10.17 -1.66 -6.68
C PHE A 179 10.13 -3.15 -6.28
N TRP A 180 10.41 -4.05 -7.22
CA TRP A 180 10.40 -5.50 -6.99
C TRP A 180 11.37 -5.93 -5.88
N MET A 181 12.51 -5.25 -5.73
CA MET A 181 13.50 -5.55 -4.67
C MET A 181 12.94 -5.25 -3.29
N PHE A 182 12.18 -4.16 -3.16
CA PHE A 182 11.50 -3.80 -1.91
C PHE A 182 10.30 -4.71 -1.65
N PHE A 183 9.59 -5.13 -2.70
CA PHE A 183 8.34 -5.86 -2.61
C PHE A 183 8.53 -7.36 -2.32
N ILE A 184 9.54 -8.02 -2.89
CA ILE A 184 9.60 -9.49 -2.91
C ILE A 184 9.63 -10.13 -1.52
N GLY A 185 10.47 -9.63 -0.60
CA GLY A 185 10.59 -10.17 0.76
C GLY A 185 9.29 -9.99 1.57
N PRO A 186 8.82 -8.75 1.76
CA PRO A 186 7.55 -8.46 2.41
C PRO A 186 6.34 -9.14 1.76
N GLY A 187 6.33 -9.24 0.43
CA GLY A 187 5.28 -9.91 -0.34
C GLY A 187 5.20 -11.40 -0.03
N ILE A 188 6.34 -12.11 -0.01
CA ILE A 188 6.41 -13.53 0.37
C ILE A 188 5.92 -13.72 1.81
N ILE A 189 6.42 -12.90 2.74
CA ILE A 189 6.02 -12.96 4.16
C ILE A 189 4.51 -12.78 4.30
N PHE A 190 3.95 -11.77 3.63
CA PHE A 190 2.52 -11.50 3.66
C PHE A 190 1.69 -12.65 3.10
N VAL A 191 2.09 -13.23 1.96
CA VAL A 191 1.38 -14.37 1.37
C VAL A 191 1.40 -15.58 2.30
N LEU A 192 2.53 -15.89 2.92
CA LEU A 192 2.63 -16.97 3.90
C LEU A 192 1.72 -16.72 5.11
N ASP A 193 1.69 -15.49 5.63
CA ASP A 193 0.81 -15.10 6.74
C ASP A 193 -0.68 -15.25 6.38
N GLN A 194 -1.07 -14.89 5.14
CA GLN A 194 -2.42 -15.11 4.65
C GLN A 194 -2.75 -16.60 4.51
N ILE A 195 -1.83 -17.42 4.01
CA ILE A 195 -2.03 -18.88 3.91
C ILE A 195 -2.23 -19.49 5.31
N ILE A 196 -1.44 -19.08 6.30
CA ILE A 196 -1.62 -19.50 7.70
C ILE A 196 -3.01 -19.07 8.20
N SER A 197 -3.37 -17.80 8.00
CA SER A 197 -4.68 -17.26 8.40
C SER A 197 -5.86 -18.03 7.79
N LEU A 198 -5.75 -18.42 6.52
CA LEU A 198 -6.79 -19.17 5.81
C LEU A 198 -6.88 -20.64 6.28
N ARG A 199 -5.77 -21.22 6.72
CA ARG A 199 -5.75 -22.59 7.28
C ARG A 199 -6.25 -22.63 8.72
N THR A 200 -6.20 -21.52 9.44
CA THR A 200 -6.74 -21.41 10.80
C THR A 200 -8.25 -21.62 10.77
N LYS A 201 -8.72 -22.68 11.43
CA LYS A 201 -10.14 -23.00 11.52
C LYS A 201 -10.82 -22.03 12.47
N TYR A 202 -11.83 -21.31 11.98
CA TYR A 202 -12.75 -20.56 12.83
C TYR A 202 -13.71 -21.55 13.49
N MET A 203 -13.91 -21.37 14.80
CA MET A 203 -14.90 -22.12 15.56
C MET A 203 -16.10 -21.21 15.79
N SER A 204 -17.29 -21.67 15.39
CA SER A 204 -18.53 -21.00 15.75
C SER A 204 -18.75 -21.14 17.26
N LEU A 205 -19.06 -20.03 17.93
CA LEU A 205 -19.33 -19.97 19.36
C LEU A 205 -20.77 -19.51 19.57
N ASP A 206 -21.52 -20.26 20.37
CA ASP A 206 -22.89 -19.88 20.72
C ASP A 206 -22.88 -18.82 21.83
N ILE A 207 -23.54 -17.69 21.57
CA ILE A 207 -23.64 -16.59 22.53
C ILE A 207 -24.71 -16.95 23.57
N LEU A 208 -24.32 -16.97 24.84
CA LEU A 208 -25.21 -17.26 25.98
C LEU A 208 -25.85 -15.99 26.53
N GLU A 209 -25.10 -14.89 26.58
CA GLU A 209 -25.52 -13.65 27.24
C GLU A 209 -24.78 -12.46 26.62
N VAL A 210 -25.50 -11.38 26.34
CA VAL A 210 -24.93 -10.08 25.97
C VAL A 210 -25.47 -9.03 26.93
N VAL A 211 -24.57 -8.38 27.67
CA VAL A 211 -24.93 -7.32 28.62
C VAL A 211 -24.20 -6.04 28.25
N LEU A 212 -24.96 -4.96 28.09
CA LEU A 212 -24.42 -3.61 27.98
C LEU A 212 -24.15 -3.09 29.40
N LEU A 213 -22.89 -2.90 29.71
CA LEU A 213 -22.43 -2.34 30.97
C LEU A 213 -22.25 -0.83 30.84
N PRO A 214 -22.26 -0.08 31.97
CA PRO A 214 -21.92 1.35 31.97
C PRO A 214 -20.56 1.60 31.31
N SER A 215 -20.36 2.83 30.81
CA SER A 215 -19.13 3.27 30.12
C SER A 215 -18.86 2.59 28.78
N ASP A 216 -19.90 2.33 27.98
CA ASP A 216 -19.83 1.77 26.62
C ASP A 216 -19.11 0.41 26.54
N VAL A 217 -19.25 -0.41 27.58
CA VAL A 217 -18.65 -1.76 27.63
C VAL A 217 -19.71 -2.81 27.28
N THR A 218 -19.38 -3.71 26.35
CA THR A 218 -20.24 -4.86 26.01
C THR A 218 -19.63 -6.15 26.55
N LYS A 219 -20.31 -6.78 27.51
CA LYS A 219 -19.95 -8.11 28.01
C LYS A 219 -20.64 -9.17 27.16
N ILE A 220 -19.84 -10.06 26.55
CA ILE A 220 -20.33 -11.21 25.78
C ILE A 220 -19.91 -12.48 26.50
N LYS A 221 -20.88 -13.29 26.91
CA LYS A 221 -20.68 -14.63 27.45
C LYS A 221 -21.06 -15.64 26.38
N PHE A 222 -20.19 -16.59 26.11
CA PHE A 222 -20.40 -17.63 25.09
C PHE A 222 -20.15 -19.02 25.67
N TYR A 223 -20.70 -20.04 25.00
CA TYR A 223 -20.51 -21.44 25.36
C TYR A 223 -19.05 -21.85 25.11
N ARG A 224 -18.42 -22.47 26.12
CA ARG A 224 -17.05 -23.00 25.98
C ARG A 224 -17.10 -24.36 25.28
N PRO A 225 -16.51 -24.50 24.08
CA PRO A 225 -16.43 -25.77 23.39
C PRO A 225 -15.60 -26.79 24.18
N PRO A 226 -15.93 -28.10 24.16
CA PRO A 226 -15.25 -29.12 24.98
C PRO A 226 -13.74 -29.20 24.74
N ASN A 227 -13.29 -28.94 23.51
CA ASN A 227 -11.88 -28.98 23.11
C ASN A 227 -11.15 -27.64 23.27
N PHE A 228 -11.80 -26.61 23.81
CA PHE A 228 -11.22 -25.28 23.99
C PHE A 228 -10.42 -25.20 25.30
N LYS A 229 -9.10 -25.38 25.19
CA LYS A 229 -8.13 -25.19 26.28
C LYS A 229 -7.48 -23.82 26.12
N TYR A 230 -7.39 -23.07 27.21
CA TYR A 230 -6.73 -21.77 27.26
C TYR A 230 -6.08 -21.58 28.64
N LEU A 231 -5.08 -20.72 28.71
CA LEU A 231 -4.40 -20.30 29.92
C LEU A 231 -4.89 -18.91 30.37
N SER A 232 -4.75 -18.61 31.66
CA SER A 232 -5.05 -17.28 32.19
C SER A 232 -4.21 -16.21 31.49
N GLY A 233 -4.87 -15.18 30.94
CA GLY A 233 -4.21 -14.09 30.22
C GLY A 233 -4.18 -14.26 28.69
N GLU A 234 -4.59 -15.41 28.15
CA GLU A 234 -4.70 -15.59 26.70
C GLU A 234 -5.90 -14.83 26.10
N LEU A 235 -5.70 -14.27 24.91
CA LEU A 235 -6.70 -13.52 24.16
C LEU A 235 -7.17 -14.30 22.94
N ILE A 236 -8.47 -14.23 22.65
CA ILE A 236 -9.04 -14.78 21.41
C ILE A 236 -8.78 -13.76 20.29
N ALA A 237 -8.00 -14.18 19.29
CA ALA A 237 -7.44 -13.28 18.28
C ALA A 237 -8.46 -12.68 17.29
N THR A 238 -9.61 -13.32 17.05
CA THR A 238 -10.60 -12.82 16.07
C THR A 238 -12.01 -13.29 16.41
N PHE A 239 -12.92 -12.33 16.63
CA PHE A 239 -14.36 -12.56 16.78
C PHE A 239 -15.06 -11.93 15.56
N ASN A 240 -15.70 -12.75 14.73
CA ASN A 240 -16.45 -12.29 13.57
C ASN A 240 -17.95 -12.46 13.86
N MET A 241 -18.64 -11.35 14.15
CA MET A 241 -20.09 -11.33 14.29
C MET A 241 -20.74 -11.19 12.92
N SER A 242 -20.86 -12.29 12.18
CA SER A 242 -21.50 -12.31 10.87
C SER A 242 -23.02 -12.03 10.90
N GLN A 243 -23.65 -11.93 12.08
CA GLN A 243 -25.12 -11.82 12.22
C GLN A 243 -25.67 -10.61 13.00
N VAL A 244 -24.89 -9.56 13.29
CA VAL A 244 -25.39 -8.44 14.12
C VAL A 244 -25.91 -7.23 13.32
N LEU A 245 -26.13 -7.35 12.01
CA LEU A 245 -26.62 -6.24 11.16
C LEU A 245 -27.96 -6.52 10.45
N SER A 246 -28.83 -7.32 11.05
CA SER A 246 -30.20 -7.54 10.56
C SER A 246 -31.26 -7.13 11.60
N VAL A 247 -31.08 -5.97 12.22
CA VAL A 247 -32.14 -5.22 12.93
C VAL A 247 -32.04 -3.76 12.54
#